data_AF-A0A7S2IZI2-F1
#
_entry.id   AF-A0A7S2IZI2-F1
#
_cell.length_a   1.000
_cell.length_b   1.000
_cell.length_c   1.000
_cell.angle_alpha   90.00
_cell.angle_beta   90.00
_cell.angle_gamma   90.00
#
_symmetry.space_group_name_H-M   'P 1'
#
loop_
_entity.id
_entity.type
_entity.pdbx_description
1 polymer ?
#
loop_
_entity_poly.entity_id
_entity_poly.type
_entity_poly.pdbx_seq_one_letter_code
_entity_poly.pdbx_strand_id
1 'polypeptide(L)'
;VKVIDFGSSCFVYDHLSSYVQSRSYRAPEVMLGLPYDQKIDLWSLGCILAELWTGYVLFQNDSVQSLLARIIGIIGDFPHHLMLRGKYVPQYFTQDGQLYLEIDGPACPNRGRRLHLLVPKKTSLQQRMRTDCTEFLDFMGQLLTLDPTKRPTASEALQHPWLTQCKYTDGL
;
A
#
# COMPACT_ATOMS: atom_id res chain seq x y z
N VAL A 1 -9.64 -12.83 -18.25
CA VAL A 1 -10.04 -11.65 -17.44
C VAL A 1 -9.83 -10.39 -18.28
N LYS A 2 -10.66 -9.34 -18.13
CA LYS A 2 -10.45 -8.03 -18.77
C LYS A 2 -10.63 -6.93 -17.71
N VAL A 3 -9.77 -5.91 -17.74
CA VAL A 3 -9.88 -4.73 -16.85
C VAL A 3 -11.00 -3.83 -17.38
N ILE A 4 -11.80 -3.27 -16.48
CA ILE A 4 -12.92 -2.38 -16.76
C ILE A 4 -12.86 -1.14 -15.87
N ASP A 5 -13.81 -0.21 -16.06
CA ASP A 5 -14.00 1.01 -15.25
C ASP A 5 -12.78 1.97 -15.26
N PHE A 6 -12.49 2.52 -16.43
CA PHE A 6 -11.46 3.54 -16.62
C PHE A 6 -11.93 4.96 -16.23
N GLY A 7 -13.04 5.10 -15.49
CA GLY A 7 -13.60 6.40 -15.11
C GLY A 7 -12.72 7.23 -14.17
N SER A 8 -11.75 6.59 -13.52
CA SER A 8 -10.73 7.23 -12.67
C SER A 8 -9.32 7.18 -13.27
N SER A 9 -9.18 6.73 -14.51
CA SER A 9 -7.87 6.69 -15.20
C SER A 9 -7.46 8.09 -15.67
N CYS A 10 -6.16 8.34 -15.68
CA CYS A 10 -5.58 9.59 -16.19
C CYS A 10 -4.24 9.29 -16.87
N PHE A 11 -3.76 10.23 -17.69
CA PHE A 11 -2.41 10.15 -18.20
C PHE A 11 -1.41 10.62 -17.13
N VAL A 12 -0.20 10.05 -17.13
CA VAL A 12 0.86 10.40 -16.16
C VAL A 12 1.30 11.87 -16.21
N TYR A 13 1.02 12.56 -17.33
CA TYR A 13 1.30 13.98 -17.52
C TYR A 13 0.13 14.90 -17.15
N ASP A 14 -1.02 14.34 -16.78
CA ASP A 14 -2.16 15.11 -16.30
C ASP A 14 -1.94 15.60 -14.86
N HIS A 15 -2.82 16.49 -14.39
CA HIS A 15 -2.90 16.82 -12.98
C HIS A 15 -3.45 15.62 -12.19
N LEU A 16 -2.52 14.83 -11.66
CA LEU A 16 -2.80 13.67 -10.85
C LEU A 16 -3.62 14.02 -9.60
N SER A 17 -4.80 13.39 -9.47
CA SER A 17 -5.68 13.58 -8.31
C SER A 17 -5.03 13.07 -7.03
N SER A 18 -5.21 13.80 -5.93
CA SER A 18 -4.77 13.32 -4.60
C SER A 18 -5.69 12.25 -4.01
N TYR A 19 -6.86 12.01 -4.61
CA TYR A 19 -7.79 10.97 -4.20
C TYR A 19 -8.03 10.02 -5.37
N VAL A 20 -7.15 9.02 -5.47
CA VAL A 20 -7.21 7.94 -6.46
C VAL A 20 -7.20 6.59 -5.76
N GLN A 21 -7.58 5.54 -6.50
CA GLN A 21 -7.69 4.15 -6.04
C GLN A 21 -8.74 3.96 -4.94
N SER A 22 -9.32 2.76 -4.92
CA SER A 22 -10.11 2.30 -3.77
C SER A 22 -9.22 2.12 -2.55
N ARG A 23 -9.72 2.53 -1.36
CA ARG A 23 -8.89 2.71 -0.15
C ARG A 23 -8.05 1.47 0.23
N SER A 24 -8.63 0.28 0.19
CA SER A 24 -7.93 -0.97 0.57
C SER A 24 -6.80 -1.37 -0.38
N TYR A 25 -6.80 -0.82 -1.61
CA TYR A 25 -5.81 -1.12 -2.67
C TYR A 25 -4.92 0.10 -2.97
N ARG A 26 -5.04 1.16 -2.17
CA ARG A 26 -4.35 2.43 -2.39
C ARG A 26 -2.87 2.31 -2.02
N ALA A 27 -2.02 2.84 -2.88
CA ALA A 27 -0.57 2.82 -2.69
C ALA A 27 -0.13 3.78 -1.57
N PRO A 28 0.94 3.47 -0.84
CA PRO A 28 1.40 4.30 0.26
C PRO A 28 1.82 5.69 -0.19
N GLU A 29 2.45 5.84 -1.35
CA GLU A 29 2.84 7.15 -1.89
C GLU A 29 1.63 8.07 -2.12
N VAL A 30 0.48 7.53 -2.52
CA VAL A 30 -0.77 8.29 -2.64
C VAL A 30 -1.26 8.73 -1.26
N MET A 31 -1.24 7.82 -0.27
CA MET A 31 -1.65 8.12 1.10
C MET A 31 -0.76 9.18 1.76
N LEU A 32 0.55 9.13 1.52
CA LEU A 32 1.53 10.08 2.07
C LEU A 32 1.56 11.41 1.30
N GLY A 33 0.83 11.54 0.19
CA GLY A 33 0.80 12.75 -0.63
C GLY A 33 2.12 13.00 -1.36
N LEU A 34 2.77 11.93 -1.81
CA LEU A 34 3.96 11.96 -2.65
C LEU A 34 3.58 11.96 -4.13
N PRO A 35 4.48 12.41 -5.03
CA PRO A 35 4.34 12.15 -6.46
C PRO A 35 4.25 10.64 -6.71
N TYR A 36 3.39 10.25 -7.65
CA TYR A 36 3.16 8.87 -8.01
C TYR A 36 3.10 8.71 -9.54
N ASP A 37 3.28 7.47 -10.00
CA ASP A 37 3.24 7.08 -11.40
C ASP A 37 2.36 5.82 -11.57
N GLN A 38 2.44 5.15 -12.72
CA GLN A 38 1.71 3.91 -12.99
C GLN A 38 2.00 2.76 -11.99
N LYS A 39 3.05 2.84 -11.18
CA LYS A 39 3.39 1.79 -10.20
C LYS A 39 2.42 1.73 -9.02
N ILE A 40 1.53 2.71 -8.86
CA ILE A 40 0.42 2.60 -7.90
C ILE A 40 -0.50 1.42 -8.27
N ASP A 41 -0.62 1.09 -9.56
CA ASP A 41 -1.44 -0.03 -10.03
C ASP A 41 -0.78 -1.36 -9.70
N LEU A 42 0.55 -1.42 -9.66
CA LEU A 42 1.29 -2.62 -9.24
C LEU A 42 1.13 -2.90 -7.74
N TRP A 43 1.03 -1.85 -6.92
CA TRP A 43 0.64 -2.01 -5.52
C TRP A 43 -0.79 -2.55 -5.40
N SER A 44 -1.75 -1.96 -6.13
CA SER A 44 -3.14 -2.46 -6.15
C SER A 44 -3.21 -3.92 -6.60
N LEU A 45 -2.43 -4.31 -7.61
CA LEU A 45 -2.31 -5.69 -8.07
C LEU A 45 -1.84 -6.61 -6.95
N GLY A 46 -0.79 -6.23 -6.20
CA GLY A 46 -0.32 -6.99 -5.04
C GLY A 46 -1.44 -7.18 -4.00
N CYS A 47 -2.18 -6.12 -3.66
CA CYS A 47 -3.31 -6.23 -2.74
C CYS A 47 -4.43 -7.18 -3.27
N ILE A 48 -4.75 -7.10 -4.56
CA ILE A 48 -5.77 -7.94 -5.21
C ILE A 48 -5.31 -9.41 -5.23
N LEU A 49 -4.06 -9.69 -5.56
CA LEU A 49 -3.52 -11.06 -5.56
C LEU A 49 -3.56 -11.69 -4.17
N ALA A 50 -3.27 -10.91 -3.12
CA ALA A 50 -3.44 -11.37 -1.75
C ALA A 50 -4.90 -11.70 -1.40
N GLU A 51 -5.83 -10.87 -1.85
CA GLU A 51 -7.25 -11.12 -1.66
C GLU A 51 -7.75 -12.34 -2.43
N LEU A 52 -7.32 -12.52 -3.67
CA LEU A 52 -7.63 -13.71 -4.48
C LEU A 52 -7.06 -14.99 -3.85
N TRP A 53 -5.85 -14.92 -3.29
CA TRP A 53 -5.21 -16.08 -2.66
C TRP A 53 -5.87 -16.48 -1.33
N THR A 54 -6.24 -15.49 -0.52
CA THR A 54 -6.70 -15.73 0.86
C THR A 54 -8.21 -15.68 1.03
N GLY A 55 -8.94 -15.06 0.10
CA GLY A 55 -10.35 -14.69 0.24
C GLY A 55 -10.59 -13.48 1.14
N TYR A 56 -9.55 -12.78 1.61
CA TYR A 56 -9.65 -11.64 2.52
C TYR A 56 -8.85 -10.45 2.03
N VAL A 57 -9.42 -9.24 2.18
CA VAL A 57 -8.70 -7.98 1.93
C VAL A 57 -7.43 -7.91 2.78
N LEU A 58 -6.27 -7.79 2.13
CA LEU A 58 -4.96 -7.77 2.81
C LEU A 58 -4.85 -6.60 3.80
N PHE A 59 -5.17 -5.39 3.32
CA PHE A 59 -5.18 -4.18 4.12
C PHE A 59 -6.61 -3.64 4.27
N GLN A 60 -7.30 -4.12 5.30
CA GLN A 60 -8.62 -3.62 5.64
C GLN A 60 -8.58 -2.10 5.91
N ASN A 61 -9.68 -1.42 5.59
CA ASN A 61 -9.77 0.03 5.61
C ASN A 61 -10.82 0.49 6.63
N ASP A 62 -10.37 0.78 7.86
CA ASP A 62 -11.21 1.44 8.87
C ASP A 62 -10.92 2.95 8.90
N SER A 63 -9.64 3.32 8.71
CA SER A 63 -9.15 4.69 8.53
C SER A 63 -7.83 4.66 7.76
N VAL A 64 -7.35 5.81 7.29
CA VAL A 64 -6.03 5.92 6.63
C VAL A 64 -4.92 5.51 7.60
N GLN A 65 -5.02 5.89 8.87
CA GLN A 65 -4.02 5.56 9.89
C GLN A 65 -4.04 4.07 10.26
N SER A 66 -5.22 3.43 10.31
CA SER A 66 -5.28 1.98 10.54
C SER A 66 -4.75 1.20 9.34
N LEU A 67 -4.96 1.72 8.13
CA LEU A 67 -4.38 1.20 6.90
C LEU A 67 -2.84 1.31 6.92
N LEU A 68 -2.28 2.49 7.27
CA LEU A 68 -0.84 2.67 7.44
C LEU A 68 -0.26 1.74 8.51
N ALA A 69 -0.96 1.58 9.66
CA ALA A 69 -0.52 0.68 10.71
C ALA A 69 -0.48 -0.78 10.25
N ARG A 70 -1.43 -1.21 9.40
CA ARG A 70 -1.41 -2.55 8.80
C ARG A 70 -0.26 -2.72 7.81
N ILE A 71 -0.02 -1.72 6.96
CA ILE A 71 1.12 -1.72 6.04
C ILE A 71 2.44 -1.88 6.82
N ILE A 72 2.63 -1.07 7.87
CA ILE A 72 3.84 -1.15 8.72
C ILE A 72 3.94 -2.49 9.46
N GLY A 73 2.80 -3.04 9.89
CA GLY A 73 2.75 -4.32 10.57
C GLY A 73 3.13 -5.50 9.69
N ILE A 74 2.78 -5.47 8.39
CA ILE A 74 2.95 -6.59 7.45
C ILE A 74 4.23 -6.45 6.61
N ILE A 75 4.48 -5.25 6.08
CA ILE A 75 5.55 -4.99 5.11
C ILE A 75 6.82 -4.47 5.79
N GLY A 76 6.66 -3.61 6.79
CA GLY A 76 7.76 -2.97 7.51
C GLY A 76 7.67 -1.45 7.51
N ASP A 77 8.67 -0.81 8.12
CA ASP A 77 8.65 0.63 8.33
C ASP A 77 8.94 1.39 7.02
N PHE A 78 8.34 2.57 6.88
CA PHE A 78 8.55 3.41 5.70
C PHE A 78 10.00 3.90 5.60
N PRO A 79 10.62 3.87 4.41
CA PRO A 79 11.91 4.50 4.18
C PRO A 79 11.90 5.97 4.61
N HIS A 80 12.94 6.39 5.32
CA HIS A 80 13.05 7.74 5.89
C HIS A 80 12.82 8.86 4.86
N HIS A 81 13.30 8.68 3.62
CA HIS A 81 13.14 9.69 2.57
C HIS A 81 11.67 9.88 2.14
N LEU A 82 10.82 8.87 2.24
CA LEU A 82 9.38 8.99 1.97
C LEU A 82 8.69 9.78 3.09
N MET A 83 9.09 9.50 4.34
CA MET A 83 8.58 10.19 5.52
C MET A 83 8.92 11.67 5.52
N LEU A 84 10.13 12.04 5.08
CA LEU A 84 10.54 13.45 4.97
C LEU A 84 9.80 14.22 3.87
N ARG A 85 9.46 13.57 2.76
CA ARG A 85 8.93 14.22 1.56
C ARG A 85 7.40 14.21 1.48
N GLY A 86 6.74 13.34 2.23
CA GLY A 86 5.30 13.14 2.15
C GLY A 86 4.52 14.32 2.69
N LYS A 87 3.72 14.98 1.83
CA LYS A 87 2.90 16.14 2.19
C LYS A 87 1.92 15.85 3.34
N TYR A 88 1.43 14.61 3.43
CA TYR A 88 0.42 14.21 4.43
C TYR A 88 1.02 13.46 5.63
N VAL A 89 2.34 13.24 5.67
CA VAL A 89 3.00 12.58 6.81
C VAL A 89 2.67 13.24 8.14
N PRO A 90 2.69 14.58 8.30
CA PRO A 90 2.35 15.23 9.58
C PRO A 90 0.90 15.06 10.03
N GLN A 91 0.01 14.54 9.16
CA GLN A 91 -1.38 14.25 9.52
C GLN A 91 -1.54 12.88 10.18
N TYR A 92 -0.56 12.00 10.02
CA TYR A 92 -0.64 10.59 10.45
C TYR A 92 0.47 10.20 11.42
N PHE A 93 1.62 10.87 11.36
CA PHE A 93 2.81 10.54 12.13
C PHE A 93 3.26 11.69 13.03
N THR A 94 3.71 11.36 14.23
CA THR A 94 4.41 12.29 15.12
C THR A 94 5.78 12.67 14.53
N GLN A 95 6.43 13.66 15.12
CA GLN A 95 7.80 14.03 14.75
C GLN A 95 8.79 12.87 14.95
N ASP A 96 8.53 12.00 15.91
CA ASP A 96 9.31 10.79 16.18
C ASP A 96 8.93 9.61 15.26
N GLY A 97 8.07 9.83 14.27
CA GLY A 97 7.68 8.81 13.29
C GLY A 97 6.64 7.80 13.79
N GLN A 98 5.95 8.07 14.89
CA GLN A 98 4.91 7.19 15.43
C GLN A 98 3.55 7.51 14.85
N LEU A 99 2.78 6.49 14.44
CA LEU A 99 1.41 6.68 13.98
C LEU A 99 0.50 7.15 15.12
N TYR A 100 -0.41 8.07 14.84
CA TYR A 100 -1.38 8.54 15.83
C TYR A 100 -2.78 8.78 15.26
N LEU A 101 -3.78 8.80 16.15
CA LEU A 101 -5.13 9.31 15.93
C LEU A 101 -5.39 10.48 16.87
N GLU A 102 -6.03 11.53 16.37
CA GLU A 102 -6.49 12.63 17.21
C GLU A 102 -7.88 12.28 17.77
N ILE A 103 -8.01 12.25 19.11
CA ILE A 103 -9.25 11.80 19.78
C ILE A 103 -10.24 12.96 19.98
N ASP A 104 -9.73 14.20 20.09
CA ASP A 104 -10.53 15.36 20.44
C ASP A 104 -10.56 16.36 19.26
N GLY A 105 -11.72 16.48 18.59
CA GLY A 105 -11.96 17.50 17.56
C GLY A 105 -12.10 18.92 18.13
N PRO A 106 -12.26 19.96 17.27
CA PRO A 106 -12.22 21.39 17.63
C PRO A 106 -13.33 21.89 18.57
N ALA A 107 -14.16 21.01 19.13
CA ALA A 107 -15.28 21.34 20.02
C ALA A 107 -14.84 21.77 21.43
N CYS A 108 -13.57 21.56 21.81
CA CYS A 108 -13.04 21.91 23.13
C CYS A 108 -11.72 22.71 23.01
N PRO A 109 -11.75 24.01 22.66
CA PRO A 109 -10.55 24.83 22.45
C PRO A 109 -9.63 24.94 23.68
N ASN A 110 -10.10 24.53 24.88
CA ASN A 110 -9.34 24.60 26.14
C ASN A 110 -8.73 23.27 26.60
N ARG A 111 -8.89 22.16 25.86
CA ARG A 111 -8.15 20.91 26.13
C ARG A 111 -7.12 20.73 25.02
N GLY A 112 -5.84 20.62 25.41
CA GLY A 112 -4.76 20.34 24.46
C GLY A 112 -5.05 19.09 23.62
N ARG A 113 -4.49 19.03 22.41
CA ARG A 113 -4.69 17.91 21.48
C ARG A 113 -4.30 16.59 22.13
N ARG A 114 -5.25 15.67 22.30
CA ARG A 114 -4.98 14.32 22.80
C ARG A 114 -4.72 13.38 21.64
N LEU A 115 -3.49 12.86 21.58
CA LEU A 115 -3.06 11.91 20.58
C LEU A 115 -3.15 10.48 21.13
N HIS A 116 -3.72 9.57 20.35
CA HIS A 116 -3.67 8.13 20.60
C HIS A 116 -2.66 7.49 19.66
N LEU A 117 -1.57 6.97 20.23
CA LEU A 117 -0.55 6.28 19.43
C LEU A 117 -1.10 4.93 18.95
N LEU A 118 -1.01 4.69 17.64
CA LEU A 118 -1.31 3.41 17.05
C LEU A 118 -0.03 2.57 17.02
N VAL A 119 -0.08 1.39 17.62
CA VAL A 119 1.01 0.41 17.57
C VAL A 119 0.72 -0.61 16.48
N PRO A 120 1.49 -0.63 15.37
CA PRO A 120 1.37 -1.65 14.33
C PRO A 120 1.53 -3.06 14.91
N LYS A 121 0.57 -3.94 14.65
CA LYS A 121 0.69 -5.37 15.01
C LYS A 121 1.67 -6.02 14.05
N LYS A 122 2.88 -6.34 14.53
CA LYS A 122 3.92 -6.97 13.71
C LYS A 122 3.49 -8.37 13.27
N THR A 123 3.61 -8.63 11.98
CA THR A 123 3.30 -9.89 11.29
C THR A 123 4.14 -9.93 10.00
N SER A 124 3.83 -10.82 9.05
CA SER A 124 4.54 -10.91 7.77
C SER A 124 3.61 -11.31 6.64
N LEU A 125 4.03 -11.08 5.39
CA LEU A 125 3.32 -11.59 4.22
C LEU A 125 3.09 -13.10 4.31
N GLN A 126 4.10 -13.89 4.67
CA GLN A 126 3.96 -15.34 4.86
C GLN A 126 2.80 -15.70 5.82
N GLN A 127 2.72 -15.05 6.98
CA GLN A 127 1.66 -15.28 7.96
C GLN A 127 0.28 -14.85 7.46
N ARG A 128 0.20 -13.72 6.74
CA ARG A 128 -1.07 -13.20 6.20
C ARG A 128 -1.59 -14.05 5.04
N MET A 129 -0.68 -14.53 4.20
CA MET A 129 -0.97 -15.31 3.00
C MET A 129 -1.13 -16.81 3.30
N ARG A 130 -0.66 -17.27 4.47
CA ARG A 130 -0.76 -18.67 4.95
C ARG A 130 -0.19 -19.67 3.94
N THR A 131 0.96 -19.35 3.38
CA THR A 131 1.63 -20.16 2.37
C THR A 131 3.13 -20.11 2.58
N ASP A 132 3.81 -21.21 2.23
CA ASP A 132 5.26 -21.34 2.22
C ASP A 132 5.83 -21.30 0.78
N CYS A 133 5.01 -20.93 -0.22
CA CYS A 133 5.46 -20.77 -1.60
C CYS A 133 6.38 -19.54 -1.70
N THR A 134 7.68 -19.79 -1.68
CA THR A 134 8.74 -18.77 -1.67
C THR A 134 8.69 -17.84 -2.87
N GLU A 135 8.43 -18.38 -4.06
CA GLU A 135 8.36 -17.64 -5.32
C GLU A 135 7.16 -16.70 -5.35
N PHE A 136 6.02 -17.15 -4.81
CA PHE A 136 4.85 -16.28 -4.69
C PHE A 136 5.07 -15.19 -3.65
N LEU A 137 5.63 -15.52 -2.49
CA LEU A 137 5.94 -14.53 -1.45
C LEU A 137 6.96 -13.50 -1.93
N ASP A 138 7.97 -13.91 -2.70
CA ASP A 138 8.93 -13.00 -3.32
C ASP A 138 8.23 -12.04 -4.29
N PHE A 139 7.38 -12.57 -5.18
CA PHE A 139 6.60 -11.75 -6.12
C PHE A 139 5.72 -10.72 -5.39
N MET A 140 5.03 -11.16 -4.33
CA MET A 140 4.21 -10.29 -3.50
C MET A 140 5.05 -9.21 -2.80
N GLY A 141 6.26 -9.56 -2.33
CA GLY A 141 7.21 -8.60 -1.75
C GLY A 141 7.66 -7.54 -2.75
N GLN A 142 7.90 -7.91 -4.01
CA GLN A 142 8.25 -6.96 -5.06
C GLN A 142 7.09 -5.99 -5.36
N LEU A 143 5.86 -6.51 -5.55
CA LEU A 143 4.69 -5.68 -5.82
C LEU A 143 4.33 -4.73 -4.66
N LEU A 144 4.50 -5.19 -3.42
CA LEU A 144 4.20 -4.44 -2.20
C LEU A 144 5.42 -3.70 -1.64
N THR A 145 6.40 -3.39 -2.48
CA THR A 145 7.53 -2.53 -2.10
C THR A 145 7.05 -1.11 -1.83
N LEU A 146 7.39 -0.58 -0.64
CA LEU A 146 6.94 0.75 -0.19
C LEU A 146 7.53 1.90 -1.01
N ASP A 147 8.79 1.76 -1.44
CA ASP A 147 9.46 2.75 -2.28
C ASP A 147 9.08 2.50 -3.74
N PRO A 148 8.27 3.39 -4.37
CA PRO A 148 7.83 3.19 -5.74
C PRO A 148 9.01 3.17 -6.74
N THR A 149 10.16 3.76 -6.40
CA THR A 149 11.34 3.71 -7.28
C THR A 149 11.99 2.33 -7.34
N LYS A 150 11.73 1.49 -6.33
CA LYS A 150 12.21 0.11 -6.23
C LYS A 150 11.14 -0.92 -6.61
N ARG A 151 9.88 -0.50 -6.70
CA ARG A 151 8.78 -1.35 -7.16
C ARG A 151 8.93 -1.61 -8.67
N PRO A 152 8.75 -2.84 -9.16
CA PRO A 152 8.89 -3.14 -10.57
C PRO A 152 7.79 -2.45 -11.40
N THR A 153 8.10 -2.22 -12.67
CA THR A 153 7.09 -1.95 -13.70
C THR A 153 6.31 -3.22 -14.04
N ALA A 154 5.17 -3.07 -14.74
CA ALA A 154 4.40 -4.23 -15.21
C ALA A 154 5.23 -5.16 -16.12
N SER A 155 6.04 -4.60 -17.02
CA SER A 155 6.89 -5.38 -17.91
C SER A 155 7.96 -6.18 -17.16
N GLU A 156 8.55 -5.60 -16.11
CA GLU A 156 9.52 -6.29 -15.25
C GLU A 156 8.84 -7.37 -14.40
N ALA A 157 7.68 -7.05 -13.81
CA ALA A 157 6.90 -7.99 -13.00
C ALA A 157 6.49 -9.25 -13.81
N LEU A 158 6.17 -9.10 -15.10
CA LEU A 158 5.85 -10.23 -15.99
C LEU A 158 7.02 -11.21 -16.19
N GLN A 159 8.26 -10.78 -15.97
CA GLN A 159 9.44 -11.65 -16.08
C GLN A 159 9.75 -12.39 -14.77
N HIS A 160 8.93 -12.21 -13.74
CA HIS A 160 9.17 -12.83 -12.45
C HIS A 160 9.05 -14.37 -12.52
N PRO A 161 9.94 -15.14 -11.86
CA PRO A 161 9.92 -16.61 -11.88
C PRO A 161 8.56 -17.23 -11.57
N TRP A 162 7.84 -16.69 -10.59
CA TRP A 162 6.49 -17.13 -10.22
C TRP A 162 5.50 -17.14 -11.41
N LEU A 163 5.59 -16.15 -12.31
CA LEU A 163 4.75 -16.08 -13.50
C LEU A 163 5.34 -16.90 -14.66
N THR A 164 6.66 -16.86 -14.85
CA THR A 164 7.29 -17.47 -16.02
C THR A 164 7.42 -18.99 -15.93
N GLN A 165 7.49 -19.55 -14.72
CA GLN A 165 7.53 -21.00 -14.51
C GLN A 165 6.14 -21.64 -14.64
N CYS A 166 5.08 -20.87 -14.38
CA CYS A 166 3.68 -21.28 -14.51
C CYS A 166 3.08 -20.89 -15.87
N LYS A 167 3.85 -21.01 -16.96
CA LYS A 167 3.28 -20.88 -18.31
C LYS A 167 2.42 -22.09 -18.60
N TYR A 168 1.14 -21.88 -18.88
CA TYR A 168 0.30 -22.97 -19.36
C TYR A 168 0.88 -23.48 -20.69
N THR A 169 0.96 -24.80 -20.84
CA THR A 169 1.53 -25.43 -22.03
C THR A 169 0.71 -25.18 -23.30
N ASP A 170 -0.49 -24.60 -23.17
CA ASP A 170 -1.37 -24.21 -24.26
C ASP A 170 -1.17 -22.75 -24.73
N GLY A 171 -0.22 -22.02 -24.15
CA GLY A 171 0.14 -20.67 -24.58
C GLY A 171 -0.82 -19.56 -24.11
N LEU A 172 -1.63 -19.84 -23.09
CA LEU A 172 -2.42 -18.84 -22.34
C LEU A 172 -1.75 -18.45 -21.01
#